data_AF-A0A536AK56-F1
#
_entry.id   AF-A0A536AK56-F1
#
_cell.length_a   1.000
_cell.length_b   1.000
_cell.length_c   1.000
_cell.angle_alpha   90.00
_cell.angle_beta   90.00
_cell.angle_gamma   90.00
#
_symmetry.space_group_name_H-M   'P 1'
#
loop_
_entity.id
_entity.type
_entity.pdbx_description
1 polymer ?
#
loop_
_entity_poly.entity_id
_entity_poly.type
_entity_poly.pdbx_seq_one_letter_code
_entity_poly.pdbx_strand_id
1 'polypeptide(L)'
;ARDLSSTLDLDVVLAKVMDRVITLMKAARGFIVLVDPVDGSLSVQMSSGEADPEKARQFLGSRTVIEHVVRTGQAVVSTDASLDDRFKGQQSVIMQNLRSIIAVPLVT
;
A
#
# COMPACT_ATOMS: atom_id res chain seq x y z
N ALA A 1 6.62 -1.26 -30.70
CA ALA A 1 5.19 -1.27 -30.33
C ALA A 1 4.80 -2.50 -29.49
N ARG A 2 5.72 -3.09 -28.72
CA ARG A 2 5.47 -4.33 -27.96
C ARG A 2 5.41 -4.11 -26.44
N ASP A 3 5.94 -2.99 -25.95
CA ASP A 3 6.03 -2.67 -24.52
C ASP A 3 4.71 -2.20 -23.89
N LEU A 4 3.78 -1.68 -24.70
CA LEU A 4 2.50 -1.16 -24.20
C LEU A 4 1.52 -2.27 -23.82
N SER A 5 1.47 -3.37 -24.59
CA SER A 5 0.57 -4.50 -24.29
C SER A 5 0.94 -5.20 -22.98
N SER A 6 2.23 -5.40 -22.71
CA SER A 6 2.68 -6.06 -21.48
C SER A 6 2.42 -5.22 -20.22
N THR A 7 2.49 -3.90 -20.34
CA THR A 7 2.16 -2.98 -19.23
C THR A 7 0.66 -3.01 -18.93
N LEU A 8 -0.17 -3.00 -19.99
CA LEU A 8 -1.63 -3.08 -19.85
C LEU A 8 -2.07 -4.40 -19.20
N ASP A 9 -1.41 -5.51 -19.54
CA ASP A 9 -1.69 -6.81 -18.93
C ASP A 9 -1.30 -6.85 -17.45
N LEU A 10 -0.16 -6.26 -17.08
CA LEU A 10 0.29 -6.19 -15.69
C LEU A 10 -0.66 -5.37 -14.82
N ASP A 11 -1.09 -4.19 -15.29
CA ASP A 11 -2.03 -3.35 -14.57
C ASP A 11 -3.37 -4.08 -14.35
N VAL A 12 -3.87 -4.79 -15.37
CA VAL A 12 -5.10 -5.57 -15.25
C VAL A 12 -4.96 -6.72 -14.24
N VAL A 13 -3.79 -7.37 -14.20
CA VAL A 13 -3.53 -8.44 -13.23
C VAL A 13 -3.44 -7.88 -11.82
N LEU A 14 -2.67 -6.81 -11.60
CA LEU A 14 -2.53 -6.16 -10.30
C LEU A 14 -3.87 -5.66 -9.77
N ALA A 15 -4.72 -5.11 -10.64
CA ALA A 15 -6.05 -4.63 -10.27
C ALA A 15 -6.93 -5.79 -9.80
N LYS A 16 -6.98 -6.88 -10.56
CA LYS A 16 -7.75 -8.08 -10.18
C LYS A 16 -7.26 -8.72 -8.88
N VAL A 17 -5.95 -8.75 -8.65
CA VAL A 17 -5.37 -9.25 -7.40
C VAL A 17 -5.78 -8.34 -6.25
N MET A 18 -5.64 -7.03 -6.40
CA MET A 18 -5.99 -6.06 -5.37
C MET A 18 -7.49 -6.11 -5.02
N ASP A 19 -8.37 -6.19 -6.01
CA ASP A 19 -9.82 -6.30 -5.79
C ASP A 19 -10.18 -7.55 -4.98
N ARG A 20 -9.52 -8.68 -5.26
CA ARG A 20 -9.70 -9.91 -4.49
C ARG A 20 -9.20 -9.77 -3.07
N VAL A 21 -8.02 -9.17 -2.87
CA VAL A 21 -7.46 -8.93 -1.53
C VAL A 21 -8.37 -8.02 -0.72
N ILE A 22 -8.83 -6.92 -1.31
CA ILE A 22 -9.76 -5.97 -0.69
C ILE A 22 -11.06 -6.67 -0.29
N THR A 23 -11.63 -7.47 -1.20
CA THR A 23 -12.87 -8.23 -0.95
C THR A 23 -12.70 -9.26 0.17
N LEU A 24 -11.61 -10.04 0.14
CA LEU A 24 -11.33 -11.08 1.13
C LEU A 24 -11.06 -10.49 2.52
N MET A 25 -10.28 -9.41 2.58
CA MET A 25 -9.90 -8.77 3.84
C MET A 25 -10.95 -7.76 4.33
N LYS A 26 -12.00 -7.50 3.53
CA LYS A 26 -12.96 -6.40 3.74
C LYS A 26 -12.24 -5.07 4.00
N ALA A 27 -11.14 -4.86 3.26
CA ALA A 27 -10.38 -3.62 3.38
C ALA A 27 -11.16 -2.48 2.73
N ALA A 28 -11.03 -1.27 3.26
CA ALA A 28 -11.65 -0.10 2.64
C ALA A 28 -10.88 0.35 1.38
N ARG A 29 -9.55 0.19 1.40
CA ARG A 29 -8.60 0.73 0.41
C ARG A 29 -7.37 -0.16 0.34
N GLY A 30 -6.76 -0.26 -0.84
CA GLY A 30 -5.49 -0.95 -1.06
C GLY A 30 -4.59 -0.18 -2.01
N PHE A 31 -3.28 -0.22 -1.76
CA PHE A 31 -2.28 0.49 -2.56
C PHE A 31 -1.10 -0.44 -2.88
N ILE A 32 -0.57 -0.32 -4.09
CA ILE A 32 0.72 -0.87 -4.48
C ILE A 32 1.66 0.30 -4.66
N VAL A 33 2.74 0.31 -3.89
CA VAL A 33 3.72 1.40 -3.87
C VAL A 33 5.07 0.82 -4.25
N LEU A 34 5.69 1.41 -5.26
CA LEU A 34 7.08 1.18 -5.59
C LEU A 34 7.92 2.13 -4.73
N VAL A 35 8.91 1.57 -4.05
CA VAL A 35 9.89 2.34 -3.27
C VAL A 35 11.20 2.32 -4.03
N ASP A 36 11.70 3.49 -4.38
CA ASP A 36 13.02 3.62 -4.99
C ASP A 36 14.10 3.36 -3.90
N PRO A 37 15.03 2.42 -4.12
CA PRO A 37 16.05 2.07 -3.13
C PRO A 37 17.15 3.13 -2.97
N VAL A 38 17.29 4.06 -3.92
CA VAL A 38 18.34 5.09 -3.94
C VAL A 38 17.93 6.31 -3.13
N ASP A 39 16.72 6.82 -3.34
CA ASP A 39 16.24 8.05 -2.69
C ASP A 39 15.06 7.84 -1.71
N GLY A 40 14.50 6.62 -1.65
CA GLY A 40 13.35 6.31 -0.82
C GLY A 40 12.05 6.97 -1.30
N SER A 41 12.00 7.41 -2.56
CA SER A 41 10.80 7.98 -3.16
C SER A 41 9.72 6.91 -3.29
N LEU A 42 8.49 7.33 -3.02
CA LEU A 42 7.31 6.47 -3.07
C LEU A 42 6.50 6.81 -4.31
N SER A 43 6.29 5.83 -5.17
CA SER A 43 5.45 5.96 -6.36
C SER A 43 4.29 4.98 -6.28
N VAL A 44 3.06 5.50 -6.26
CA VAL A 44 1.84 4.67 -6.25
C VAL A 44 1.63 4.11 -7.65
N GLN A 45 1.83 2.80 -7.80
CA GLN A 45 1.61 2.10 -9.07
C GLN A 45 0.15 1.69 -9.24
N MET A 46 -0.54 1.40 -8.14
CA MET A 46 -1.95 1.01 -8.16
C MET A 46 -2.67 1.38 -6.89
N SER A 47 -3.95 1.74 -7.02
CA SER A 47 -4.88 1.95 -5.92
C SER A 47 -6.22 1.32 -6.26
N SER A 48 -6.84 0.61 -5.32
CA SER A 48 -8.22 0.11 -5.45
C SER A 48 -9.00 0.28 -4.13
N GLY A 49 -10.34 0.21 -4.21
CA GLY A 49 -11.28 0.43 -3.11
C GLY A 49 -12.04 1.77 -3.21
N GLU A 50 -12.62 2.23 -2.09
CA GLU A 50 -13.35 3.54 -2.01
C GLU A 50 -12.40 4.75 -2.02
N ALA A 51 -11.27 4.65 -2.71
CA ALA A 51 -10.43 5.79 -2.99
C ALA A 51 -11.00 6.49 -4.23
N ASP A 52 -11.69 7.60 -3.99
CA ASP A 52 -12.00 8.61 -5.00
C ASP A 52 -10.79 8.77 -5.94
N PRO A 53 -10.91 8.65 -7.28
CA PRO A 53 -9.78 8.72 -8.19
C PRO A 53 -8.95 10.01 -8.05
N GLU A 54 -9.53 11.10 -7.54
CA GLU A 54 -8.79 12.31 -7.18
C GLU A 54 -7.95 12.14 -5.90
N LYS A 55 -8.43 11.37 -4.92
CA LYS A 55 -7.72 11.04 -3.67
C LYS A 55 -6.75 9.87 -3.82
N ALA A 56 -6.91 9.01 -4.83
CA ALA A 56 -5.97 7.95 -5.16
C ALA A 56 -4.55 8.48 -5.44
N ARG A 57 -4.44 9.72 -5.95
CA ARG A 57 -3.17 10.43 -6.15
C ARG A 57 -2.56 10.95 -4.85
N GLN A 58 -3.35 11.17 -3.81
CA GLN A 58 -2.85 11.51 -2.49
C GLN A 58 -2.56 10.20 -1.77
N PHE A 59 -1.29 9.88 -1.58
CA PHE A 59 -0.92 8.68 -0.83
C PHE A 59 -1.45 8.79 0.61
N LEU A 60 -2.54 8.09 0.91
CA LEU A 60 -3.19 8.04 2.23
C LEU A 60 -2.67 6.89 3.11
N GLY A 61 -1.58 6.24 2.71
CA GLY A 61 -0.93 5.21 3.53
C GLY A 61 0.08 5.78 4.53
N SER A 62 0.52 4.94 5.47
CA SER A 62 1.58 5.32 6.40
C SER A 62 2.96 5.09 5.76
N ARG A 63 3.68 6.17 5.48
CA ARG A 63 5.08 6.13 5.02
C ARG A 63 5.97 5.35 6.00
N THR A 64 5.73 5.50 7.29
CA THR A 64 6.48 4.79 8.34
C THR A 64 6.29 3.27 8.25
N VAL A 65 5.07 2.80 8.00
CA VAL A 65 4.80 1.36 7.83
C VAL A 65 5.50 0.83 6.58
N ILE A 66 5.48 1.58 5.48
CA ILE A 66 6.20 1.20 4.25
C ILE A 66 7.69 1.12 4.51
N GLU A 67 8.30 2.17 5.06
CA GLU A 67 9.73 2.20 5.37
C GLU A 67 10.13 1.06 6.31
N HIS A 68 9.27 0.73 7.28
CA HIS A 68 9.49 -0.42 8.16
C HIS A 68 9.49 -1.74 7.38
N VAL A 69 8.48 -1.98 6.54
CA VAL A 69 8.36 -3.20 5.73
C VAL A 69 9.51 -3.34 4.73
N VAL A 70 9.88 -2.25 4.06
CA VAL A 70 11.02 -2.23 3.12
C VAL A 70 12.33 -2.50 3.84
N ARG A 71 12.57 -1.88 5.00
CA ARG A 71 13.80 -2.07 5.78
C ARG A 71 13.90 -3.46 6.39
N THR A 72 12.79 -4.01 6.88
CA THR A 72 12.78 -5.32 7.54
C THR A 72 12.63 -6.49 6.57
N GLY A 73 12.07 -6.25 5.38
CA GLY A 73 11.68 -7.30 4.46
C GLY A 73 10.58 -8.21 5.02
N GLN A 74 9.89 -7.80 6.09
CA GLN A 74 8.86 -8.60 6.75
C GLN A 74 7.48 -8.00 6.55
N ALA A 75 6.48 -8.87 6.35
CA ALA A 75 5.10 -8.47 6.30
C ALA A 75 4.64 -7.95 7.69
N VAL A 76 3.90 -6.85 7.67
CA VAL A 76 3.29 -6.25 8.85
C VAL A 76 1.78 -6.39 8.73
N VAL A 77 1.17 -6.96 9.76
CA VAL A 77 -0.27 -6.99 9.94
C VAL A 77 -0.56 -6.38 11.30
N SER A 78 -1.36 -5.32 11.31
CA SER A 78 -1.80 -4.67 12.54
C SER A 78 -3.31 -4.47 12.48
N THR A 79 -4.02 -4.93 13.50
CA THR A 79 -5.48 -4.76 13.63
C THR A 79 -5.86 -3.38 14.18
N ASP A 80 -4.94 -2.74 14.90
CA ASP A 80 -5.06 -1.35 15.34
C ASP A 80 -3.67 -0.70 15.39
N ALA A 81 -3.29 -0.03 14.30
CA ALA A 81 -1.97 0.62 14.20
C ALA A 81 -1.80 1.77 15.22
N SER A 82 -2.90 2.33 15.73
CA SER A 82 -2.89 3.34 16.80
C SER A 82 -2.47 2.77 18.16
N LEU A 83 -2.74 1.48 18.39
CA LEU A 83 -2.46 0.76 19.64
C LEU A 83 -1.22 -0.13 19.56
N ASP A 84 -0.73 -0.42 18.35
CA ASP A 84 0.45 -1.23 18.12
C ASP A 84 1.72 -0.47 18.51
N ASP A 85 2.48 -0.95 19.50
CA ASP A 85 3.70 -0.28 19.99
C ASP A 85 4.75 -0.05 18.89
N ARG A 86 4.68 -0.76 17.76
CA ARG A 86 5.56 -0.55 16.59
C ARG A 86 5.22 0.73 15.81
N PHE A 87 3.97 1.19 15.90
CA PHE A 87 3.42 2.29 15.08
C PHE A 87 2.68 3.36 15.90
N LYS A 88 2.48 3.13 17.20
CA LYS A 88 1.87 4.03 18.16
C LYS A 88 2.62 5.35 18.23
N GLY A 89 1.88 6.45 18.08
CA GLY A 89 2.44 7.81 18.08
C GLY A 89 2.95 8.29 16.72
N GLN A 90 2.90 7.48 15.67
CA GLN A 90 3.30 7.93 14.33
C GLN A 90 2.25 8.87 13.74
N GLN A 91 2.68 10.09 13.39
CA GLN A 91 1.83 11.13 12.80
C GLN A 91 1.04 10.63 11.59
N SER A 92 1.63 9.76 10.77
CA SER A 92 0.99 9.18 9.59
C SER A 92 -0.14 8.19 9.91
N VAL A 93 -0.05 7.47 11.03
CA VAL A 93 -1.10 6.55 11.50
C VAL A 93 -2.27 7.32 12.10
N ILE A 94 -1.96 8.36 12.87
CA ILE A 94 -2.94 9.23 13.53
C ILE A 94 -3.70 10.07 12.49
N MET A 95 -3.00 10.71 11.53
CA MET A 95 -3.63 11.55 10.51
C MET A 95 -4.54 10.76 9.55
N GLN A 96 -4.24 9.48 9.32
CA GLN A 96 -4.99 8.63 8.38
C GLN A 96 -6.03 7.74 9.08
N ASN A 97 -6.16 7.85 10.42
CA ASN A 97 -7.06 7.05 11.25
C ASN A 97 -7.01 5.55 10.92
N LEU A 98 -5.80 5.02 10.75
CA LEU A 98 -5.59 3.66 10.29
C LEU A 98 -5.83 2.69 11.45
N ARG A 99 -6.98 2.01 11.40
CA ARG A 99 -7.29 0.91 12.33
C ARG A 99 -6.57 -0.35 11.89
N SER A 100 -7.05 -1.00 10.83
CA SER A 100 -6.41 -2.21 10.31
C SER A 100 -5.48 -1.90 9.14
N ILE A 101 -4.23 -2.38 9.19
CA ILE A 101 -3.23 -2.25 8.12
C ILE A 101 -2.62 -3.62 7.84
N ILE A 102 -2.50 -3.94 6.55
CA ILE A 102 -1.68 -5.05 6.06
C ILE A 102 -0.70 -4.45 5.05
N ALA A 103 0.59 -4.66 5.28
CA ALA A 103 1.65 -4.22 4.39
C ALA A 103 2.63 -5.38 4.19
N VAL A 104 2.78 -5.79 2.93
CA VAL A 104 3.58 -6.96 2.56
C VAL A 104 4.69 -6.49 1.61
N PRO A 105 5.95 -6.87 1.84
CA PRO A 105 7.02 -6.54 0.91
C PRO A 105 6.87 -7.38 -0.36
N LEU A 106 6.89 -6.71 -1.50
CA LEU A 106 6.97 -7.35 -2.81
C LEU A 106 8.43 -7.39 -3.21
N VAL A 107 9.11 -8.48 -2.87
CA VAL A 107 10.48 -8.77 -3.30
C VAL A 107 10.44 -9.89 -4.34
N THR A 108 11.06 -9.65 -5.49
CA THR A 108 11.36 -10.67 -6.51
C THR A 108 12.72 -11.29 -6.27
#